data_AF-A0A7C4REL8-F1
#
_entry.id   AF-A0A7C4REL8-F1
#
_cell.length_a   1.000
_cell.length_b   1.000
_cell.length_c   1.000
_cell.angle_alpha   90.00
_cell.angle_beta   90.00
_cell.angle_gamma   90.00
#
_symmetry.space_group_name_H-M   'P 1'
#
loop_
_entity.id
_entity.type
_entity.pdbx_description
1 polymer ?
#
loop_
_entity_poly.entity_id
_entity_poly.type
_entity_poly.pdbx_seq_one_letter_code
_entity_poly.pdbx_strand_id
1 'polypeptide(L)' 'MDVLGLLSSEFACSRIFRAVRWRGGVYCPKCGSRSIKGYGGYRCGLKRYFCKSCRR' A
#
# COMPACT_ATOMS: atom_id res chain seq x y z
N MET A 1 0.64 6.38 -21.99
CA MET A 1 0.79 5.49 -20.82
C MET A 1 -0.09 4.29 -21.11
N ASP A 2 0.50 3.14 -21.42
CA ASP A 2 -0.27 1.92 -21.68
C ASP A 2 -0.75 1.31 -20.36
N VAL A 3 -2.05 1.36 -20.12
CA VAL A 3 -2.68 0.86 -18.89
C VAL A 3 -2.56 -0.67 -18.80
N LEU A 4 -2.51 -1.37 -19.94
CA LEU A 4 -2.34 -2.83 -19.98
C LEU A 4 -0.93 -3.25 -19.54
N GLY A 5 0.11 -2.54 -19.99
CA GLY A 5 1.48 -2.74 -19.52
C GLY A 5 1.66 -2.51 -18.01
N LEU A 6 0.82 -1.68 -17.39
CA LEU A 6 0.83 -1.45 -15.93
C LEU A 6 0.17 -2.58 -15.14
N LEU A 7 -0.77 -3.30 -15.75
CA LEU A 7 -1.44 -4.48 -15.19
C LEU A 7 -0.73 -5.80 -15.54
N SER A 8 0.35 -5.74 -16.32
CA SER A 8 1.08 -6.89 -16.84
C SER A 8 1.85 -7.71 -15.77
N SER A 9 2.02 -7.17 -14.56
CA SER A 9 2.59 -7.93 -13.44
C SER A 9 2.01 -7.50 -12.09
N GLU A 10 1.93 -8.46 -11.16
CA GLU A 10 1.53 -8.18 -9.78
C GLU A 10 2.43 -7.11 -9.12
N PHE A 11 3.72 -7.10 -9.45
CA PHE A 11 4.65 -6.11 -8.93
C PHE A 11 4.32 -4.69 -9.43
N ALA A 12 4.05 -4.52 -10.72
CA ALA A 12 3.63 -3.24 -11.29
C ALA A 12 2.30 -2.77 -10.68
N CYS A 13 1.31 -3.67 -10.59
CA CYS A 13 0.04 -3.42 -9.90
C CYS A 13 0.25 -2.97 -8.45
N SER A 14 1.15 -3.61 -7.71
CA SER A 14 1.43 -3.27 -6.30
C SER A 14 1.94 -1.84 -6.14
N ARG A 15 2.76 -1.36 -7.09
CA ARG A 15 3.32 0.00 -7.08
C ARG A 15 2.23 1.04 -7.32
N ILE A 16 1.34 0.79 -8.28
CA ILE A 16 0.21 1.67 -8.59
C ILE A 16 -0.74 1.72 -7.39
N PHE A 17 -1.10 0.56 -6.85
CA PHE A 17 -1.98 0.47 -5.69
C PHE A 17 -1.43 1.28 -4.51
N ARG A 18 -0.12 1.15 -4.24
CA ARG A 18 0.56 1.95 -3.21
C ARG A 18 0.51 3.45 -3.52
N ALA A 19 0.77 3.86 -4.75
CA ALA A 19 0.78 5.26 -5.16
C ALA A 19 -0.61 5.92 -5.07
N VAL A 20 -1.65 5.22 -5.51
CA VAL A 20 -3.04 5.71 -5.46
C VAL A 20 -3.54 5.77 -4.02
N ARG A 21 -3.28 4.72 -3.23
CA ARG A 21 -3.73 4.64 -1.84
C ARG A 21 -2.98 5.59 -0.90
N TRP A 22 -1.69 5.84 -1.16
CA TRP A 22 -0.78 6.53 -0.26
C TRP A 22 0.13 7.52 -1.01
N ARG A 23 -0.49 8.46 -1.74
CA ARG A 23 0.20 9.43 -2.59
C ARG A 23 1.27 10.28 -1.86
N GLY A 24 1.13 10.47 -0.55
CA GLY A 24 2.05 11.20 0.33
C GLY A 24 2.75 10.34 1.38
N GLY A 25 2.85 9.02 1.16
CA GLY A 25 3.35 8.07 2.15
C GLY A 25 2.24 7.37 2.92
N VAL A 26 2.62 6.36 3.69
CA VAL A 26 1.67 5.42 4.30
C VAL A 26 0.95 6.06 5.49
N TYR A 27 -0.38 6.00 5.47
CA TYR A 27 -1.24 6.45 6.56
C TYR A 27 -2.43 5.50 6.76
N CYS A 28 -3.07 5.55 7.92
CA CYS A 28 -4.28 4.79 8.17
C CYS A 28 -5.45 5.47 7.44
N PRO A 29 -6.12 4.80 6.48
CA PRO A 29 -7.27 5.41 5.80
C PRO A 29 -8.48 5.60 6.72
N LYS A 30 -8.51 4.93 7.87
CA LYS A 30 -9.62 5.03 8.83
C LYS A 30 -9.50 6.23 9.77
N CYS A 31 -8.30 6.55 10.24
CA CYS A 31 -8.08 7.60 11.24
C CYS A 31 -7.05 8.67 10.83
N GLY A 32 -6.46 8.59 9.64
CA GLY A 32 -5.44 9.52 9.16
C GLY A 32 -4.06 9.39 9.84
N SER A 33 -3.94 8.61 10.91
CA SER A 33 -2.69 8.44 11.65
C SER A 33 -1.56 7.93 10.75
N ARG A 34 -0.39 8.57 10.87
CA ARG A 34 0.88 8.12 10.26
C ARG A 34 1.64 7.15 11.16
N SER A 35 1.10 6.84 12.35
CA SER A 35 1.67 5.87 13.29
C SER A 35 1.39 4.43 12.82
N ILE A 36 2.11 4.05 11.76
CA ILE A 36 1.96 2.77 11.06
C ILE A 36 3.23 1.95 11.23
N LYS A 37 3.10 0.64 11.53
CA LYS A 37 4.21 -0.31 11.49
C LYS A 37 4.02 -1.33 10.38
N GLY A 38 5.11 -1.88 9.86
CA GLY A 38 5.07 -3.03 8.96
C GLY A 38 4.45 -4.24 9.67
N TYR A 39 3.60 -4.97 8.97
CA TYR A 39 2.90 -6.14 9.51
C TYR A 39 3.03 -7.35 8.56
N GLY A 40 4.26 -7.58 8.11
CA GLY A 40 4.58 -8.56 7.08
C GLY A 40 4.22 -8.07 5.67
N GLY A 41 4.21 -9.00 4.72
CA GLY A 41 3.84 -8.75 3.34
C GLY A 41 3.03 -9.91 2.76
N TYR A 42 2.37 -9.65 1.65
CA TYR A 42 1.93 -10.67 0.71
C TYR A 42 3.08 -11.00 -0.25
N ARG A 43 2.84 -11.92 -1.19
CA ARG A 43 3.76 -12.16 -2.30
C ARG A 43 3.91 -10.89 -3.17
N CYS A 44 4.95 -10.85 -3.99
CA CYS A 44 5.11 -9.85 -5.06
C CYS A 44 5.25 -8.38 -4.59
N GLY A 45 5.78 -8.15 -3.38
CA GLY A 45 6.15 -6.81 -2.89
C GLY A 45 5.01 -6.02 -2.23
N LEU A 46 3.81 -6.57 -2.14
CA LEU A 46 2.69 -6.00 -1.40
C LEU A 46 2.97 -6.08 0.11
N LYS A 47 3.05 -4.94 0.78
CA LYS A 47 3.26 -4.87 2.24
C LYS A 47 1.94 -4.75 2.99
N ARG A 48 1.86 -5.41 4.13
CA ARG A 48 0.79 -5.21 5.13
C ARG A 48 1.25 -4.15 6.13
N TYR A 49 0.28 -3.37 6.57
CA TYR A 49 0.51 -2.24 7.46
C TYR A 49 -0.46 -2.32 8.62
N PHE A 50 0.05 -2.03 9.81
CA PHE A 50 -0.72 -2.01 11.04
C PHE A 50 -0.68 -0.60 11.63
N CYS A 51 -1.85 0.02 11.76
CA CYS A 51 -2.06 1.27 12.45
C CYS A 51 -2.09 1.04 13.96
N LYS A 52 -1.15 1.67 14.66
CA LYS A 52 -1.08 1.62 16.14
C LYS A 52 -2.29 2.29 16.78
N SER A 53 -2.80 3.38 16.21
CA SER A 53 -3.95 4.13 16.73
C SER A 53 -5.26 3.34 16.63
N CYS A 54 -5.48 2.61 15.53
CA CYS A 54 -6.66 1.76 15.36
C CYS A 54 -6.47 0.33 15.88
N ARG A 55 -5.24 -0.05 16.24
CA ARG A 55 -4.82 -1.42 16.57
C ARG A 55 -5.18 -2.43 15.46
N ARG A 56 -5.03 -2.04 14.19
CA ARG A 56 -5.32 -2.84 12.99
C ARG A 56 -4.37 -2.53 11.86
#